data_AF-A0AAW6MAE8-F1
#
_entry.id   AF-A0AAW6MAE8-F1
#
_cell.length_a   1.000
_cell.length_b   1.000
_cell.length_c   1.000
_cell.angle_alpha   90.00
_cell.angle_beta   90.00
_cell.angle_gamma   90.00
#
_symmetry.space_group_name_H-M   'P 1'
#
loop_
_entity.id
_entity.type
_entity.pdbx_description
1 polymer ?
#
loop_
_entity_poly.entity_id
_entity_poly.type
_entity_poly.pdbx_seq_one_letter_code
_entity_poly.pdbx_strand_id
1 'polypeptide(L)'
;IIPVDIAGFPCDYDRIMRLVNEPEIRNLFQATSLVQEKLGRILVMNDAAHSLGAYYNKNQRTGCETDIAIFSLHAVKNVTTAEGGAICLNLPEPFDNAELYKELR
;
A
#
# COMPACT_ATOMS: atom_id res chain seq x y z
N ILE A 1 -2.33 -3.87 -7.95
CA ILE A 1 -3.04 -4.86 -7.12
C ILE A 1 -3.53 -4.14 -5.87
N ILE A 2 -4.81 -4.29 -5.53
CA ILE A 2 -5.37 -3.76 -4.28
C ILE A 2 -5.73 -4.97 -3.40
N PRO A 3 -4.78 -5.50 -2.60
CA PRO A 3 -5.12 -6.49 -1.57
C PRO A 3 -5.97 -5.83 -0.48
N VAL A 4 -6.86 -6.61 0.12
CA VAL A 4 -7.76 -6.14 1.18
C VAL A 4 -7.51 -6.97 2.43
N ASP A 5 -7.19 -6.32 3.55
CA ASP A 5 -7.03 -6.98 4.85
C ASP A 5 -8.39 -7.30 5.47
N ILE A 6 -9.07 -8.30 4.92
CA ILE A 6 -10.44 -8.66 5.33
C ILE A 6 -10.46 -9.03 6.81
N ALA A 7 -11.39 -8.42 7.55
CA ALA A 7 -11.53 -8.56 9.00
C ALA A 7 -10.23 -8.30 9.79
N GLY A 8 -9.30 -7.51 9.23
CA GLY A 8 -8.02 -7.19 9.85
C GLY A 8 -6.95 -8.26 9.67
N PHE A 9 -7.18 -9.28 8.85
CA PHE A 9 -6.20 -10.31 8.52
C PHE A 9 -5.35 -9.88 7.31
N PRO A 10 -4.03 -9.66 7.50
CA PRO A 10 -3.14 -9.28 6.41
C PRO A 10 -3.09 -10.30 5.28
N CYS A 11 -3.08 -9.83 4.03
CA CYS A 11 -2.71 -10.66 2.89
C CYS A 11 -1.24 -11.12 2.97
N ASP A 12 -0.86 -12.10 2.15
CA ASP A 12 0.54 -12.49 1.99
C ASP A 12 1.31 -11.45 1.14
N TYR A 13 1.75 -10.38 1.80
CA TYR A 13 2.45 -9.27 1.17
C TYR A 13 3.81 -9.67 0.59
N ASP A 14 4.58 -10.53 1.25
CA ASP A 14 5.83 -11.07 0.72
C ASP A 14 5.61 -11.78 -0.61
N ARG A 15 4.52 -12.54 -0.75
CA ARG A 15 4.20 -13.20 -2.03
C ARG A 15 3.76 -12.21 -3.09
N ILE A 16 2.91 -11.24 -2.75
CA ILE A 16 2.41 -10.23 -3.69
C ILE A 16 3.54 -9.31 -4.16
N MET A 17 4.35 -8.78 -3.24
CA MET A 17 5.47 -7.90 -3.54
C MET A 17 6.55 -8.62 -4.35
N ARG A 18 6.79 -9.91 -4.09
CA ARG A 18 7.65 -10.73 -4.94
C ARG A 18 7.10 -10.86 -6.35
N LEU A 19 5.82 -11.22 -6.49
CA LEU A 19 5.16 -11.40 -7.79
C LEU A 19 5.28 -10.15 -8.68
N VAL A 20 4.98 -8.96 -8.15
CA VAL A 20 5.07 -7.72 -8.95
C VAL A 20 6.49 -7.31 -9.33
N ASN A 21 7.50 -7.90 -8.68
CA ASN A 21 8.91 -7.68 -8.99
C ASN A 21 9.53 -8.81 -9.85
N GLU A 22 8.81 -9.91 -10.12
CA GLU A 22 9.29 -10.97 -11.00
C GLU A 22 9.52 -10.41 -12.42
N PRO A 23 10.67 -10.70 -13.07
CA PRO A 23 11.00 -10.13 -14.38
C PRO A 23 9.93 -10.35 -15.44
N GLU A 24 9.33 -11.53 -15.46
CA GLU A 24 8.26 -11.89 -16.39
C GLU A 24 7.02 -10.99 -16.21
N ILE A 25 6.65 -10.71 -14.96
CA ILE A 25 5.51 -9.82 -14.64
C ILE A 25 5.84 -8.37 -14.95
N ARG A 26 7.06 -7.92 -14.62
CA ARG A 26 7.53 -6.56 -14.95
C ARG A 26 7.54 -6.30 -16.45
N ASN A 27 7.94 -7.29 -17.25
CA ASN A 27 7.98 -7.18 -18.72
C ASN A 27 6.59 -7.09 -19.36
N LEU A 28 5.54 -7.55 -18.66
CA LEU A 28 4.15 -7.39 -19.10
C LEU A 28 3.57 -6.01 -18.74
N PHE A 29 4.20 -5.28 -17.81
CA PHE A 29 3.72 -3.98 -17.37
C PHE A 29 3.97 -2.91 -18.42
N GLN A 30 2.89 -2.28 -18.90
CA GLN A 30 2.94 -1.17 -19.84
C GLN A 30 2.55 0.12 -19.11
N ALA A 31 3.53 0.96 -18.84
CA ALA A 31 3.30 2.26 -18.21
C ALA A 31 2.57 3.21 -19.18
N THR A 32 1.62 3.99 -18.66
CA THR A 32 0.88 5.01 -19.42
C THR A 32 1.06 6.42 -18.87
N SER A 33 1.95 6.59 -17.89
CA SER A 33 2.30 7.89 -17.30
C SER A 33 3.73 7.90 -16.77
N LEU A 34 4.32 9.09 -16.62
CA LEU A 34 5.66 9.27 -16.04
C LEU A 34 5.78 8.66 -14.63
N VAL A 35 4.71 8.73 -13.83
CA VAL A 35 4.67 8.14 -12.48
C VAL A 35 4.71 6.61 -12.56
N GLN A 36 4.00 6.01 -13.50
CA GLN A 36 4.03 4.56 -13.72
C GLN A 36 5.37 4.11 -14.29
N GLU A 37 5.97 4.88 -15.22
CA GLU A 37 7.31 4.62 -15.74
C GLU A 37 8.34 4.64 -14.62
N LYS A 38 8.25 5.64 -13.72
CA LYS A 38 9.11 5.78 -12.55
C LYS A 38 9.02 4.58 -11.60
N LEU A 39 7.83 4.00 -11.41
CA LEU A 39 7.65 2.77 -10.63
C LEU A 39 8.11 1.52 -11.38
N GLY A 40 7.85 1.46 -12.69
CA GLY A 40 8.33 0.40 -13.59
C GLY A 40 7.74 -0.99 -13.33
N ARG A 41 6.67 -1.09 -12.55
CA ARG A 41 5.93 -2.32 -12.24
C ARG A 41 4.52 -2.01 -11.76
N ILE A 42 3.73 -3.06 -11.58
CA ILE A 42 2.40 -2.97 -10.97
C ILE A 42 2.51 -2.37 -9.56
N LEU A 43 1.74 -1.32 -9.30
CA LEU A 43 1.55 -0.72 -7.98
C LEU A 43 0.79 -1.70 -7.07
N VAL A 44 1.22 -1.83 -5.81
CA VAL A 44 0.50 -2.55 -4.77
C VAL A 44 0.01 -1.57 -3.72
N MET A 45 -1.31 -1.50 -3.55
CA MET A 45 -1.98 -0.58 -2.65
C MET A 45 -2.82 -1.37 -1.66
N ASN A 46 -2.37 -1.49 -0.41
CA ASN A 46 -3.11 -2.19 0.63
C ASN A 46 -4.36 -1.39 1.03
N ASP A 47 -5.54 -1.99 0.86
CA ASP A 47 -6.75 -1.58 1.57
C ASP A 47 -6.74 -2.17 2.98
N ALA A 48 -6.19 -1.36 3.89
CA ALA A 48 -5.96 -1.66 5.29
C ALA A 48 -7.13 -1.16 6.17
N ALA A 49 -8.31 -0.94 5.61
CA ALA A 49 -9.45 -0.34 6.32
C ALA A 49 -9.85 -1.07 7.62
N HIS A 50 -9.54 -2.36 7.75
CA HIS A 50 -9.81 -3.17 8.95
C HIS A 50 -8.55 -3.54 9.75
N SER A 51 -7.36 -3.20 9.27
CA SER A 51 -6.11 -3.71 9.85
C SER A 51 -5.30 -2.65 10.59
N LEU A 52 -5.80 -1.43 10.80
CA LEU A 52 -5.11 -0.45 11.65
C LEU A 52 -4.88 -1.02 13.07
N GLY A 53 -3.61 -1.27 13.40
CA GLY A 53 -3.17 -1.89 14.65
C GLY A 53 -2.85 -3.39 14.56
N ALA A 54 -3.07 -4.04 13.41
CA ALA A 54 -2.68 -5.42 13.16
C ALA A 54 -1.16 -5.55 12.95
N TYR A 55 -0.70 -6.79 12.92
CA TYR A 55 0.68 -7.17 12.63
C TYR A 55 0.69 -8.06 11.40
N TYR A 56 1.53 -7.73 10.41
CA TYR A 56 1.81 -8.64 9.29
C TYR A 56 2.74 -9.78 9.74
N ASN A 57 3.80 -9.44 10.46
CA ASN A 57 4.72 -10.39 11.08
C ASN A 57 5.11 -9.91 12.50
N LYS A 58 5.94 -10.70 13.20
CA LYS A 58 6.27 -10.47 14.62
C LYS A 58 6.70 -9.04 14.96
N ASN A 59 7.37 -8.35 14.04
CA ASN A 59 7.94 -7.02 14.27
C ASN A 59 7.45 -5.95 13.27
N GLN A 60 6.44 -6.26 12.46
CA GLN A 60 5.94 -5.36 11.43
C GLN A 60 4.44 -5.12 11.59
N ARG A 61 4.08 -3.85 11.80
CA ARG A 61 2.70 -3.37 11.79
C ARG A 61 2.26 -3.15 10.36
N THR A 62 0.98 -3.38 10.11
CA THR A 62 0.30 -2.98 8.86
C THR A 62 0.50 -1.51 8.57
N GLY A 63 0.72 -1.19 7.29
CA GLY A 63 0.88 0.17 6.78
C GLY A 63 2.19 0.42 6.02
N CYS A 64 3.16 -0.51 6.09
CA CYS A 64 4.49 -0.37 5.48
C CYS A 64 4.89 -1.55 4.57
N GLU A 65 4.00 -2.50 4.32
CA GLU A 65 4.25 -3.72 3.54
C GLU A 65 4.23 -3.50 2.03
N THR A 66 3.51 -2.49 1.57
CA THR A 66 3.21 -2.22 0.16
C THR A 66 3.53 -0.78 -0.21
N ASP A 67 3.54 -0.46 -1.51
CA ASP A 67 3.87 0.88 -2.01
C ASP A 67 3.02 1.98 -1.37
N ILE A 68 1.73 1.69 -1.20
CA ILE A 68 0.75 2.55 -0.52
C ILE A 68 -0.09 1.68 0.41
N ALA A 69 -0.47 2.20 1.57
CA ALA A 69 -1.51 1.61 2.41
C ALA A 69 -2.56 2.66 2.79
N ILE A 70 -3.83 2.24 2.85
CA ILE A 70 -4.96 3.12 3.14
C ILE A 70 -5.70 2.61 4.36
N PHE A 71 -5.85 3.45 5.37
CA PHE A 71 -6.64 3.18 6.55
C PHE A 71 -7.98 3.93 6.50
N SER A 72 -9.01 3.29 7.03
CA SER A 72 -10.30 3.93 7.30
C SER A 72 -10.40 4.23 8.79
N LEU A 73 -10.85 5.44 9.12
CA LEU A 73 -11.14 5.88 10.48
C LEU A 73 -12.64 6.17 10.66
N HIS A 74 -13.48 5.52 9.85
CA HIS A 74 -14.94 5.63 9.91
C HIS A 74 -15.50 5.08 11.24
N ALA A 75 -16.73 5.47 11.60
CA ALA A 75 -17.39 5.19 12.87
C ALA A 75 -17.40 3.72 13.29
N VAL A 76 -17.45 2.78 12.34
CA VAL A 76 -17.50 1.33 12.61
C VAL A 76 -16.15 0.62 12.53
N LYS A 77 -15.03 1.36 12.48
CA LYS A 77 -13.68 0.79 12.47
C LYS A 77 -13.09 0.71 13.88
N ASN A 78 -12.08 -0.15 14.05
CA ASN A 78 -11.43 -0.41 15.33
C ASN A 78 -10.84 0.86 15.97
N VAL A 79 -10.31 1.75 15.14
CA VAL A 79 -9.85 3.09 15.51
C VAL A 79 -10.64 4.07 14.67
N THR A 80 -11.25 5.07 15.30
CA THR A 80 -12.21 5.95 14.63
C THR A 80 -12.04 7.41 14.98
N THR A 81 -12.34 8.26 14.01
CA THR A 81 -12.49 9.72 14.12
C THR A 81 -13.91 10.16 13.76
N ALA A 82 -14.89 9.25 13.87
CA ALA A 82 -16.22 9.29 13.25
C ALA A 82 -16.18 9.24 11.72
N GLU A 83 -15.48 10.20 11.10
CA GLU A 83 -15.15 10.20 9.68
C GLU A 83 -13.65 10.44 9.52
N GLY A 84 -13.02 9.75 8.57
CA GLY A 84 -11.62 9.97 8.27
C GLY A 84 -10.94 8.78 7.62
N GLY A 85 -9.68 9.00 7.27
CA GLY A 85 -8.78 8.00 6.73
C GLY A 85 -7.34 8.50 6.78
N ALA A 86 -6.41 7.60 6.50
CA ALA A 86 -5.00 7.93 6.39
C ALA A 86 -4.40 7.20 5.20
N ILE A 87 -3.44 7.83 4.53
CA ILE A 87 -2.65 7.24 3.47
C ILE A 87 -1.20 7.16 3.96
N CYS A 88 -0.63 5.97 3.90
CA CYS A 88 0.80 5.74 4.12
C CYS A 88 1.49 5.58 2.76
N LEU A 89 2.53 6.37 2.53
CA LEU A 89 3.33 6.34 1.32
C LEU A 89 4.66 5.63 1.62
N ASN A 90 4.89 4.49 0.97
CA ASN A 90 6.12 3.69 1.09
C ASN A 90 6.71 3.40 -0.30
N LEU A 91 6.56 4.33 -1.24
CA LEU A 91 7.08 4.13 -2.59
C LEU A 91 8.61 4.00 -2.53
N PRO A 92 9.20 3.08 -3.31
CA PRO A 92 10.65 2.87 -3.32
C PRO A 92 11.37 4.01 -4.04
N GLU A 93 12.69 4.04 -3.97
CA GLU A 93 13.49 4.86 -4.88
C GLU A 93 13.07 4.62 -6.35
N PRO A 94 12.99 5.67 -7.19
CA PRO A 94 13.45 7.04 -6.97
C PRO A 94 12.35 8.01 -6.47
N PHE A 95 11.31 7.52 -5.78
CA PHE A 95 10.27 8.38 -5.21
C PHE A 95 10.74 9.03 -3.91
N ASP A 96 10.48 10.33 -3.78
CA ASP A 96 10.55 11.02 -2.50
C ASP A 96 9.13 11.08 -1.91
N ASN A 97 8.89 10.28 -0.87
CA ASN A 97 7.58 10.21 -0.22
C ASN A 97 7.20 11.52 0.49
N ALA A 98 8.17 12.34 0.92
CA ALA A 98 7.91 13.62 1.57
C ALA A 98 7.50 14.69 0.55
N GLU A 99 8.13 14.72 -0.62
CA GLU A 99 7.69 15.57 -1.73
C GLU A 99 6.33 15.12 -2.27
N LEU A 100 6.12 13.80 -2.46
CA LEU A 100 4.82 13.27 -2.90
C LEU A 100 3.70 13.62 -1.91
N TYR A 101 3.97 13.58 -0.61
CA TYR A 101 3.01 14.01 0.41
C TYR A 101 2.60 15.48 0.25
N LYS A 102 3.53 16.37 -0.17
CA LYS A 102 3.21 17.78 -0.45
C LYS A 102 2.35 17.94 -1.70
N GLU A 103 2.62 17.15 -2.75
CA GLU A 103 1.84 17.18 -3.99
C GLU A 103 0.38 16.72 -3.80
N LEU A 104 0.15 15.78 -2.88
CA LEU A 104 -1.17 15.22 -2.61
C LEU A 104 -2.03 16.07 -1.65
N ARG A 105 -1.50 17.17 -1.11
CA ARG A 105 -2.14 18.01 -0.10
C ARG A 105 -2.76 19.30 -0.65
#